data_AF-A0A9D7VPJ5-F1
#
_entry.id   AF-A0A9D7VPJ5-F1
#
_cell.length_a   1.000
_cell.length_b   1.000
_cell.length_c   1.000
_cell.angle_alpha   90.00
_cell.angle_beta   90.00
_cell.angle_gamma   90.00
#
_symmetry.space_group_name_H-M   'P 1'
#
loop_
_entity.id
_entity.type
_entity.pdbx_description
1 polymer ?
#
loop_
_entity_poly.entity_id
_entity_poly.type
_entity_poly.pdbx_seq_one_letter_code
_entity_poly.pdbx_strand_id
1 'polypeptide(L)' 'QFSVTRERIRQIEAKALRKLKHPSRSRKLRSFLDS' A
#
# COMPACT_ATOMS: atom_id res chain seq x y z
N GLN A 1 -3.88 3.37 -18.95
CA GLN A 1 -2.72 2.55 -18.54
C GLN A 1 -1.59 3.51 -18.16
N PHE A 2 -0.89 3.30 -17.04
CA PHE A 2 0.19 4.22 -16.66
C PHE A 2 1.43 3.99 -17.55
N SER A 3 1.97 5.04 -18.16
CA SER A 3 3.17 5.00 -19.02
C SER A 3 4.47 4.93 -18.21
N VAL A 4 4.51 4.09 -17.18
CA VAL A 4 5.65 3.92 -16.28
C VAL A 4 6.19 2.49 -16.39
N THR A 5 7.47 2.31 -16.08
CA THR A 5 8.10 0.99 -16.11
C THR A 5 7.55 0.07 -15.01
N ARG A 6 7.65 -1.25 -15.22
CA ARG A 6 7.26 -2.26 -14.23
C ARG A 6 7.99 -2.08 -12.89
N GLU A 7 9.28 -1.76 -12.95
CA GLU A 7 10.08 -1.49 -11.75
C GLU A 7 9.60 -0.24 -11.03
N ARG A 8 9.19 0.80 -11.78
CA ARG A 8 8.62 2.00 -11.16
C ARG A 8 7.31 1.70 -10.42
N ILE A 9 6.46 0.82 -10.96
CA ILE A 9 5.24 0.36 -10.30
C ILE A 9 5.60 -0.34 -8.98
N ARG A 10 6.56 -1.28 -9.00
CA ARG A 10 7.02 -2.01 -7.81
C ARG A 10 7.55 -1.07 -6.73
N GLN A 11 8.33 -0.06 -7.10
CA GLN A 11 8.83 0.95 -6.15
C GLN A 11 7.70 1.75 -5.49
N ILE A 12 6.69 2.15 -6.28
CA ILE A 12 5.51 2.87 -5.77
C ILE A 12 4.72 1.98 -4.81
N GLU A 13 4.51 0.71 -5.15
CA GLU A 13 3.84 -0.27 -4.28
C GLU A 13 4.58 -0.44 -2.95
N ALA A 14 5.89 -0.66 -2.98
CA ALA A 14 6.69 -0.80 -1.76
C ALA A 14 6.59 0.46 -0.86
N LYS A 15 6.65 1.65 -1.48
CA LYS A 15 6.48 2.92 -0.77
C LYS A 15 5.08 3.08 -0.20
N ALA A 16 4.04 2.67 -0.93
CA ALA A 16 2.65 2.73 -0.49
C ALA A 16 2.38 1.75 0.67
N LEU A 17 2.81 0.49 0.55
CA LEU A 17 2.69 -0.52 1.61
C LEU A 17 3.34 -0.05 2.91
N ARG A 18 4.55 0.52 2.84
CA ARG A 18 5.21 1.10 4.02
C ARG A 18 4.38 2.20 4.68
N LYS A 19 3.74 3.07 3.90
CA LYS A 19 2.84 4.11 4.43
C LYS A 19 1.60 3.51 5.07
N LEU A 20 0.98 2.51 4.44
CA LEU A 20 -0.26 1.89 4.91
C LEU A 20 -0.08 1.09 6.21
N LYS A 21 1.12 0.57 6.48
CA LYS A 21 1.44 -0.12 7.75
C LYS A 21 1.38 0.79 8.99
N HIS A 22 1.50 2.11 8.84
CA HIS A 22 1.46 3.04 9.97
C HIS A 22 0.14 2.93 10.77
N PRO A 23 0.14 2.89 12.11
CA PRO A 23 -1.03 2.59 12.93
C PRO A 23 -2.24 3.49 12.66
N SER A 24 -2.02 4.79 12.40
CA SER A 24 -3.13 5.72 12.08
C SER A 24 -3.84 5.39 10.76
N ARG A 25 -3.15 4.78 9.79
CA ARG A 25 -3.70 4.40 8.49
C ARG A 25 -4.22 2.97 8.48
N SER A 26 -3.47 2.05 9.11
CA SER A 26 -3.86 0.64 9.18
C SER A 26 -5.09 0.40 10.04
N ARG A 27 -5.41 1.24 11.03
CA ARG A 27 -6.59 1.08 11.90
C ARG A 27 -7.90 0.90 11.12
N LYS A 28 -8.13 1.69 10.07
CA LYS A 28 -9.33 1.56 9.22
C LYS A 28 -9.34 0.23 8.45
N LEU A 29 -8.16 -0.21 8.00
CA LEU A 29 -7.99 -1.42 7.21
C LEU A 29 -8.05 -2.70 8.05
N ARG A 30 -7.72 -2.63 9.34
CA ARG A 30 -7.74 -3.78 10.26
C ARG A 30 -9.13 -4.39 10.42
N SER A 31 -10.19 -3.58 10.36
CA SER A 31 -11.58 -4.08 10.46
C SER A 31 -11.97 -5.07 9.36
N PHE A 32 -11.25 -5.07 8.23
CA PHE A 32 -11.47 -6.01 7.13
C PHE A 32 -10.68 -7.32 7.27
N LEU A 33 -9.84 -7.44 8.31
CA LEU A 33 -9.03 -8.64 8.56
C LEU A 33 -9.68 -9.59 9.58
N ASP A 34 -10.69 -9.13 10.33
CA ASP A 34 -11.47 -10.02 11.20
C ASP A 34 -12.41 -10.85 10.32
N SER A 35 -12.28 -12.18 10.42
CA SER A 35 -13.08 -13.21 9.75
C SER A 35 -13.96 -13.93 10.75
#